data_AF-A0A936LNV3-F1
#
_entry.id   AF-A0A936LNV3-F1
#
_cell.length_a   1.000
_cell.length_b   1.000
_cell.length_c   1.000
_cell.angle_alpha   90.00
_cell.angle_beta   90.00
_cell.angle_gamma   90.00
#
_symmetry.space_group_name_H-M   'P 1'
#
loop_
_entity.id
_entity.type
_entity.pdbx_description
1 polymer ?
#
loop_
_entity_poly.entity_id
_entity_poly.type
_entity_poly.pdbx_seq_one_letter_code
_entity_poly.pdbx_strand_id
1 'polypeptide(L)' 'MKKNKDLLTYYREVLDKISTADARTFRKELRKAFRALLPEERKALKEWYRSSCACRVESVLPMRVQRTGPFS' A
#
# COMPACT_ATOMS: atom_id res chain seq x y z
N MET A 1 -19.76 -17.12 -16.30
CA MET A 1 -19.07 -16.06 -15.53
C MET A 1 -17.88 -16.69 -14.80
N LYS A 2 -16.68 -16.62 -15.37
CA LYS A 2 -15.47 -17.18 -14.74
C LYS A 2 -14.81 -16.11 -13.88
N LYS A 3 -14.67 -16.42 -12.60
CA LYS A 3 -14.16 -15.58 -11.52
C LYS A 3 -12.85 -14.88 -11.93
N ASN A 4 -12.88 -13.55 -12.04
CA ASN A 4 -11.71 -12.71 -11.81
C ASN A 4 -11.33 -12.95 -10.34
N LYS A 5 -10.60 -14.03 -10.05
CA LYS A 5 -9.94 -14.18 -8.75
C LYS A 5 -9.01 -12.97 -8.67
N ASP A 6 -9.39 -12.03 -7.81
CA ASP A 6 -8.92 -10.66 -7.76
C ASP A 6 -7.42 -10.56 -7.99
N LEU A 7 -6.99 -9.79 -9.01
CA LEU A 7 -5.57 -9.45 -9.20
C LEU A 7 -4.95 -8.95 -7.90
N LEU A 8 -5.75 -8.26 -7.09
CA LEU A 8 -5.42 -7.84 -5.74
C LEU A 8 -5.01 -9.00 -4.83
N THR A 9 -5.75 -10.12 -4.80
CA THR A 9 -5.39 -11.30 -4.00
C THR A 9 -4.10 -11.94 -4.50
N TYR A 10 -3.93 -12.05 -5.82
CA TYR A 10 -2.68 -12.54 -6.42
C TYR A 10 -1.48 -11.68 -6.00
N TYR A 11 -1.59 -10.35 -6.15
CA TYR A 11 -0.53 -9.44 -5.77
C TYR A 11 -0.28 -9.41 -4.26
N ARG A 12 -1.31 -9.60 -3.41
CA ARG A 12 -1.12 -9.74 -1.96
C ARG A 12 -0.22 -10.94 -1.64
N GLU A 13 -0.52 -12.13 -2.16
CA GLU A 13 0.30 -13.33 -1.91
C GLU A 13 1.74 -13.18 -2.42
N VAL A 14 1.91 -12.59 -3.60
CA VAL A 14 3.23 -12.34 -4.19
C VAL A 14 4.02 -11.34 -3.32
N LEU A 15 3.40 -10.24 -2.92
CA LEU A 15 4.02 -9.23 -2.09
C LEU A 15 4.35 -9.77 -0.70
N ASP A 16 3.48 -10.59 -0.11
CA ASP A 16 3.68 -11.21 1.20
C ASP A 16 4.92 -12.13 1.19
N LYS A 17 5.01 -13.02 0.21
CA LYS A 17 6.16 -13.93 0.03
C LYS A 17 7.49 -13.22 -0.21
N ILE A 18 7.46 -12.11 -0.96
CA ILE A 18 8.69 -11.38 -1.33
C ILE A 18 9.08 -10.37 -0.23
N SER A 19 8.12 -9.90 0.58
CA SER A 19 8.34 -8.86 1.59
C SER A 19 9.46 -9.20 2.58
N THR A 20 9.63 -10.48 2.92
CA THR A 20 10.62 -10.99 3.86
C THR A 20 11.93 -11.44 3.19
N ALA A 21 11.93 -11.63 1.87
CA ALA A 21 13.04 -12.22 1.13
C ALA A 21 13.90 -11.19 0.39
N ASP A 22 13.30 -10.21 -0.30
CA ASP A 22 14.03 -9.27 -1.16
C ASP A 22 13.31 -7.93 -1.34
N ALA A 23 13.85 -6.89 -0.70
CA ALA A 23 13.30 -5.54 -0.75
C ALA A 23 13.38 -4.86 -2.14
N ARG A 24 14.32 -5.28 -3.01
CA ARG A 24 14.47 -4.74 -4.36
C ARG A 24 13.43 -5.35 -5.29
N THR A 25 13.20 -6.65 -5.17
CA THR A 25 12.17 -7.37 -5.94
C THR A 25 10.78 -6.96 -5.47
N PHE A 26 10.57 -6.80 -4.15
CA PHE A 26 9.33 -6.26 -3.59
C PHE A 26 8.94 -4.91 -4.22
N ARG A 27 9.86 -3.94 -4.28
CA ARG A 27 9.63 -2.63 -4.89
C ARG A 27 9.32 -2.71 -6.40
N LYS A 28 9.81 -3.71 -7.11
CA LYS A 28 9.49 -3.93 -8.54
C LYS A 28 8.07 -4.46 -8.70
N GLU A 29 7.69 -5.48 -7.93
CA GLU A 29 6.36 -6.08 -8.00
C GLU A 29 5.28 -5.12 -7.46
N LEU A 30 5.59 -4.32 -6.43
CA LEU A 30 4.70 -3.27 -5.95
C LEU A 30 4.39 -2.25 -7.06
N ARG A 31 5.41 -1.80 -7.81
CA ARG A 31 5.21 -0.88 -8.94
C ARG A 31 4.38 -1.51 -10.07
N LYS A 32 4.52 -2.81 -10.33
CA LYS A 32 3.68 -3.53 -11.29
C LYS A 32 2.22 -3.62 -10.81
N ALA A 33 2.02 -4.00 -9.55
CA ALA A 33 0.70 -4.05 -8.93
C ALA A 33 -0.01 -2.70 -9.03
N PHE A 34 0.69 -1.60 -8.69
CA PHE A 34 0.15 -0.25 -8.80
C PHE A 34 -0.19 0.16 -10.25
N ARG A 35 0.48 -0.38 -11.26
CA ARG A 35 0.13 -0.11 -12.67
C ARG A 35 -1.07 -0.94 -13.13
N ALA A 36 -1.20 -2.17 -12.63
CA ALA A 36 -2.25 -3.10 -13.02
C ALA A 36 -3.58 -2.89 -12.27
N LEU A 37 -3.52 -2.43 -11.02
CA LEU A 37 -4.69 -2.28 -10.14
C LEU A 37 -5.41 -0.95 -10.35
N LEU A 38 -6.74 -0.98 -10.21
CA LEU A 38 -7.61 0.19 -10.17
C LEU A 38 -7.35 1.03 -8.90
N PRO A 39 -7.73 2.32 -8.89
CA PRO A 39 -7.56 3.19 -7.73
C PRO A 39 -8.15 2.62 -6.43
N GLU A 40 -9.33 2.01 -6.50
CA GLU A 40 -10.00 1.37 -5.36
C GLU A 40 -9.20 0.17 -4.83
N GLU A 41 -8.71 -0.67 -5.73
CA GLU A 41 -7.90 -1.84 -5.38
C GLU A 41 -6.53 -1.44 -4.79
N ARG A 42 -5.94 -0.33 -5.25
CA ARG A 42 -4.71 0.22 -4.67
C ARG A 42 -4.91 0.63 -3.21
N LYS A 43 -6.08 1.18 -2.88
CA LYS A 43 -6.41 1.54 -1.49
C LYS A 43 -6.49 0.29 -0.62
N ALA A 44 -7.20 -0.74 -1.08
CA ALA A 44 -7.29 -2.02 -0.40
C ALA A 44 -5.94 -2.76 -0.30
N LEU A 45 -5.03 -2.59 -1.26
CA LEU A 45 -3.67 -3.12 -1.20
C LEU A 45 -2.81 -2.37 -0.16
N LYS A 46 -2.93 -1.03 -0.09
CA LYS A 46 -2.26 -0.22 0.94
C LYS A 46 -2.75 -0.55 2.34
N GLU A 47 -4.06 -0.67 2.54
CA GLU A 47 -4.66 -1.05 3.82
C GLU A 47 -4.17 -2.42 4.26
N TRP A 48 -4.21 -3.42 3.36
CA TRP A 48 -3.63 -4.72 3.63
C TRP A 48 -2.14 -4.64 3.99
N TYR A 49 -1.33 -3.89 3.23
CA TYR A 49 0.09 -3.75 3.54
C TYR A 49 0.33 -3.13 4.91
N ARG A 50 -0.49 -2.14 5.32
CA ARG A 50 -0.42 -1.56 6.67
C ARG A 50 -0.81 -2.55 7.78
N SER A 51 -1.73 -3.47 7.49
CA SER A 51 -2.15 -4.52 8.43
C SER A 51 -1.20 -5.72 8.46
N SER A 52 -0.58 -6.08 7.32
CA SER A 52 0.25 -7.28 7.14
C SER A 52 1.73 -7.00 7.44
N CYS A 53 2.19 -5.77 7.25
CA CYS A 53 3.54 -5.37 7.60
C CYS A 53 3.63 -5.20 9.12
N ALA A 54 4.23 -6.18 9.81
CA ALA A 54 4.52 -6.14 11.24
C ALA A 54 5.45 -4.96 11.64
N CYS A 55 6.04 -4.27 10.66
CA CYS A 55 6.73 -3.00 10.85
C CYS A 55 5.69 -1.88 11.01
N ARG A 56 5.06 -1.81 12.19
CA ARG A 56 4.10 -0.77 12.59
C ARG A 56 4.74 0.62 12.50
N VAL A 57 4.73 1.24 11.33
CA VAL A 57 4.87 2.70 11.23
C VAL A 57 3.50 3.27 11.45
N GLU A 58 3.19 3.43 12.74
CA GLU A 58 2.16 4.30 13.26
C GLU A 58 2.48 5.73 12.77
N SER A 59 2.12 6.04 11.53
CA SER A 59 2.14 7.42 11.03
C SER A 59 0.99 8.16 11.68
N VAL A 60 1.12 8.43 12.98
CA VAL A 60 0.44 9.50 13.70
C VAL A 60 1.02 10.80 13.17
N LEU A 61 0.53 11.28 12.04
CA LEU A 61 0.60 12.71 11.75
C LEU A 61 -0.72 13.11 11.08
N PRO A 62 -1.70 13.63 11.85
CA PRO A 62 -2.72 14.45 11.21
C PRO A 62 -2.00 15.65 10.58
N MET A 63 -2.40 15.99 9.37
CA MET A 63 -2.10 17.28 8.77
C MET A 63 -2.32 18.39 9.80
N ARG A 64 -1.25 19.07 10.23
CA ARG A 64 -1.38 20.41 10.79
C ARG A 64 -0.98 21.41 9.71
N VAL A 65 -1.90 21.61 8.76
CA VAL A 65 -2.01 22.91 8.08
C VAL A 65 -2.43 23.89 9.17
N GLN A 66 -1.51 24.73 9.63
CA GLN A 66 -1.88 26.03 10.20
C GLN A 66 -1.39 27.08 9.22
N ARG A 67 -2.27 27.40 8.29
CA ARG A 67 -2.22 28.62 7.51
C ARG A 67 -2.89 29.72 8.35
N THR A 68 -2.29 30.91 8.33
CA THR A 68 -2.80 32.26 8.67
C THR A 68 -2.93 32.69 10.15
N GLY A 69 -2.22 33.78 10.49
CA GLY A 69 -2.56 34.72 11.57
C GLY A 69 -1.38 35.58 12.02
N PRO A 70 -1.42 36.92 11.90
CA PRO A 70 -0.28 37.80 12.20
C PRO A 70 -0.15 38.05 13.71
N PHE A 71 1.09 38.19 14.19
CA PHE A 71 1.33 38.72 15.53
C PHE A 71 1.65 40.22 15.41
N SER A 72 0.85 41.00 16.16
CA SER A 72 0.89 42.45 16.30
C SER A 72 2.21 42.97 16.88
#